data_AF-A0A2E8USJ0-F1
#
_entry.id   AF-A0A2E8USJ0-F1
#
_cell.length_a   1.000
_cell.length_b   1.000
_cell.length_c   1.000
_cell.angle_alpha   90.00
_cell.angle_beta   90.00
_cell.angle_gamma   90.00
#
_symmetry.space_group_name_H-M   'P 1'
#
loop_
_entity.id
_entity.type
_entity.pdbx_description
1 polymer ?
#
loop_
_entity_poly.entity_id
_entity_poly.type
_entity_poly.pdbx_seq_one_letter_code
_entity_poly.pdbx_strand_id
1 'polypeptide(L)'
;MDKNLKTIVIDAMGGDHGPKVTVQAAINATKNKDVMIILVGDLEKINFELNKYSEKEKQLIKVFPAEGVVNEGEHPALAFKSKPKASIFVAAGIVKSGKADGFISMGSTGASIAAATVLFGTHDGVDRGALGGPIVGFAPKSIIIDLGTNVDTKPNQLVDFAAL
;
A
#
# COMPACT_ATOMS: atom_id res chain seq x y z
N MET A 1 14.77 -9.38 -18.90
CA MET A 1 14.34 -8.59 -17.73
C MET A 1 14.86 -9.34 -16.52
N ASP A 2 15.70 -8.68 -15.70
CA ASP A 2 16.32 -9.33 -14.56
C ASP A 2 15.27 -9.92 -13.62
N LYS A 3 15.42 -11.21 -13.31
CA LYS A 3 14.49 -11.99 -12.47
C LYS A 3 14.37 -11.49 -11.01
N ASN A 4 15.08 -10.41 -10.64
CA ASN A 4 15.15 -9.90 -9.27
C ASN A 4 14.56 -8.49 -9.08
N LEU A 5 14.17 -7.77 -10.13
CA LEU A 5 13.64 -6.41 -9.96
C LEU A 5 12.18 -6.46 -9.48
N LYS A 6 11.94 -6.10 -8.22
CA LYS A 6 10.58 -6.05 -7.65
C LYS A 6 9.87 -4.77 -8.06
N THR A 7 8.59 -4.88 -8.41
CA THR A 7 7.76 -3.72 -8.75
C THR A 7 6.78 -3.44 -7.62
N ILE A 8 6.89 -2.28 -6.99
CA ILE A 8 6.03 -1.89 -5.87
C ILE A 8 5.17 -0.69 -6.28
N VAL A 9 3.90 -0.77 -5.95
CA VAL A 9 2.96 0.32 -6.15
C VAL A 9 2.91 1.19 -4.89
N ILE A 10 2.95 2.50 -5.05
CA ILE A 10 2.75 3.44 -3.95
C ILE A 10 1.49 4.24 -4.25
N ASP A 11 0.52 4.19 -3.34
CA ASP A 11 -0.56 5.17 -3.28
C ASP A 11 0.06 6.54 -2.95
N ALA A 12 0.29 7.34 -3.99
CA ALA A 12 1.03 8.59 -3.87
C ALA A 12 0.21 9.68 -3.15
N MET A 13 -1.11 9.51 -3.07
CA MET A 13 -2.01 10.48 -2.48
C MET A 13 -2.24 10.25 -0.99
N GLY A 14 -1.91 9.06 -0.50
CA GLY A 14 -2.10 8.68 0.90
C GLY A 14 -1.19 9.45 1.87
N GLY A 15 -1.76 9.76 3.04
CA GLY A 15 -1.06 10.38 4.17
C GLY A 15 -1.09 11.91 4.16
N ASP A 16 -0.75 12.49 5.31
CA ASP A 16 -0.89 13.93 5.60
C ASP A 16 -0.13 14.85 4.64
N HIS A 17 0.92 14.34 4.00
CA HIS A 17 1.79 15.09 3.09
C HIS A 17 1.69 14.65 1.63
N GLY A 18 0.95 13.59 1.34
CA GLY A 18 0.67 13.10 -0.01
C GLY A 18 1.90 13.05 -0.95
N PRO A 19 1.75 13.50 -2.22
CA PRO A 19 2.78 13.38 -3.25
C PRO A 19 4.15 13.96 -2.87
N LYS A 20 4.19 15.02 -2.04
CA LYS A 20 5.44 15.66 -1.64
C LYS A 20 6.40 14.69 -0.96
N VAL A 21 5.89 13.83 -0.09
CA VAL A 21 6.71 12.86 0.65
C VAL A 21 6.78 11.53 -0.09
N THR A 22 5.68 11.06 -0.68
CA THR A 22 5.64 9.75 -1.35
C THR A 22 6.50 9.73 -2.62
N VAL A 23 6.56 10.82 -3.38
CA VAL A 23 7.45 10.95 -4.56
C VAL A 23 8.91 10.94 -4.14
N GLN A 24 9.26 11.70 -3.10
CA GLN A 24 10.64 11.71 -2.57
C GLN A 24 11.05 10.32 -2.07
N ALA A 25 10.16 9.62 -1.36
CA ALA A 25 10.39 8.26 -0.91
C ALA A 25 10.61 7.29 -2.08
N ALA A 26 9.81 7.39 -3.15
CA ALA A 26 9.97 6.59 -4.36
C ALA A 26 11.33 6.84 -5.05
N ILE A 27 11.74 8.09 -5.18
CA ILE A 27 13.07 8.46 -5.71
C ILE A 27 14.17 7.84 -4.85
N ASN A 28 14.07 7.93 -3.52
CA ASN A 28 15.05 7.35 -2.62
C ASN A 28 15.11 5.82 -2.71
N ALA A 29 13.96 5.14 -2.77
CA ALA A 29 13.88 3.68 -2.86
C ALA A 29 14.53 3.14 -4.14
N THR A 30 14.38 3.83 -5.27
CA THR A 30 14.93 3.39 -6.56
C THR A 30 16.45 3.60 -6.71
N LYS A 31 17.12 4.27 -5.77
CA LYS A 31 18.58 4.52 -5.83
C LYS A 31 19.40 3.24 -5.84
N ASN A 32 18.96 2.20 -5.13
CA ASN A 32 19.64 0.90 -5.06
C ASN A 32 19.39 0.03 -6.31
N LYS A 33 18.48 0.44 -7.20
CA LYS A 33 18.15 -0.21 -8.48
C LYS A 33 17.68 -1.67 -8.38
N ASP A 34 17.16 -2.06 -7.24
CA ASP A 34 16.55 -3.36 -6.92
C ASP A 34 15.02 -3.33 -6.95
N VAL A 35 14.43 -2.13 -6.95
CA VAL A 35 12.99 -1.90 -6.99
C VAL A 35 12.61 -0.90 -8.08
N MET A 36 11.53 -1.20 -8.80
CA MET A 36 10.77 -0.27 -9.65
C MET A 36 9.53 0.22 -8.90
N ILE A 37 9.20 1.49 -9.03
CA ILE A 37 8.04 2.08 -8.36
C ILE A 37 6.97 2.51 -9.36
N ILE A 38 5.71 2.21 -9.05
CA ILE A 38 4.54 2.79 -9.71
C ILE A 38 3.85 3.73 -8.72
N LEU A 39 3.87 5.03 -8.98
CA LEU A 39 3.15 6.05 -8.22
C LEU A 39 1.72 6.16 -8.74
N VAL A 40 0.72 5.94 -7.88
CA VAL A 40 -0.70 5.99 -8.23
C VAL A 40 -1.35 7.22 -7.62
N GLY A 41 -2.02 8.04 -8.44
CA GLY A 41 -2.71 9.23 -7.94
C GLY A 41 -3.01 10.28 -9.00
N ASP A 42 -3.19 11.51 -8.53
CA ASP A 42 -3.38 12.70 -9.35
C ASP A 42 -2.11 13.00 -10.16
N LEU A 43 -2.21 12.95 -11.48
CA LEU A 43 -1.07 13.12 -12.39
C LEU A 43 -0.41 14.49 -12.24
N GLU A 44 -1.20 15.55 -12.08
CA GLU A 44 -0.66 16.91 -12.00
C GLU A 44 0.16 17.08 -10.72
N LYS A 45 -0.38 16.61 -9.58
CA LYS A 45 0.30 16.70 -8.29
C LYS A 45 1.55 15.83 -8.23
N ILE A 46 1.49 14.61 -8.78
CA ILE A 46 2.66 13.72 -8.83
C ILE A 46 3.74 14.30 -9.75
N ASN A 47 3.38 14.75 -10.95
CA ASN A 47 4.34 15.30 -11.91
C ASN A 47 4.96 16.61 -11.42
N PHE A 48 4.20 17.45 -10.70
CA PHE A 48 4.74 18.64 -10.06
C PHE A 48 5.90 18.32 -9.11
N GLU A 49 5.80 17.26 -8.31
CA GLU A 49 6.86 16.82 -7.41
C GLU A 49 8.00 16.11 -8.17
N LEU A 50 7.69 15.30 -9.18
CA LEU A 50 8.71 14.63 -10.02
C LEU A 50 9.56 15.61 -10.83
N ASN A 51 9.02 16.76 -11.23
CA ASN A 51 9.76 17.77 -12.00
C ASN A 51 10.96 18.37 -11.23
N LYS A 52 11.06 18.11 -9.93
CA LYS A 52 12.21 18.52 -9.09
C LYS A 52 13.43 17.60 -9.26
N TYR A 53 13.28 16.47 -9.97
CA TYR A 53 14.31 15.45 -10.15
C TYR A 53 14.65 15.25 -11.63
N SER A 54 15.89 14.82 -11.90
CA SER A 54 16.38 14.54 -13.25
C SER A 54 15.74 13.29 -13.85
N GLU A 55 15.73 13.17 -15.19
CA GLU A 55 15.22 11.96 -15.87
C GLU A 55 15.96 10.68 -15.44
N LYS A 56 17.25 10.79 -15.12
CA LYS A 56 18.05 9.66 -14.62
C LYS A 56 17.56 9.15 -13.27
N GLU A 57 17.14 10.06 -12.37
CA GLU A 57 16.59 9.70 -11.06
C GLU A 57 15.20 9.08 -11.20
N LYS A 58 14.43 9.47 -12.22
CA LYS A 58 13.07 9.00 -12.48
C LYS A 58 13.00 7.72 -13.31
N GLN A 59 14.12 7.19 -13.81
CA GLN A 59 14.14 6.08 -14.78
C GLN A 59 13.43 4.79 -14.31
N LEU A 60 13.32 4.56 -12.99
CA LEU A 60 12.64 3.41 -12.38
C LEU A 60 11.28 3.78 -11.77
N ILE A 61 10.74 4.96 -12.11
CA ILE A 61 9.45 5.44 -11.65
C ILE A 61 8.47 5.47 -12.82
N LYS A 62 7.29 4.91 -12.61
CA LYS A 62 6.14 5.06 -13.48
C LYS A 62 5.03 5.78 -12.72
N VAL A 63 4.20 6.52 -13.45
CA VAL A 63 3.01 7.17 -12.88
C VAL A 63 1.76 6.54 -13.48
N PHE A 64 0.78 6.26 -12.63
CA PHE A 64 -0.52 5.72 -13.04
C PHE A 64 -1.65 6.60 -12.47
N PRO A 65 -2.62 7.02 -13.30
CA PRO A 65 -3.66 7.94 -12.86
C PRO A 65 -4.66 7.26 -11.92
N ALA A 66 -5.14 8.01 -10.94
CA ALA A 66 -6.29 7.68 -10.11
C ALA A 66 -7.13 8.92 -9.81
N GLU A 67 -8.39 8.73 -9.45
CA GLU A 67 -9.36 9.80 -9.20
C GLU A 67 -9.84 9.74 -7.75
N GLY A 68 -9.38 10.71 -6.95
CA GLY A 68 -9.78 10.87 -5.55
C GLY A 68 -9.01 10.00 -4.56
N VAL A 69 -9.38 10.18 -3.29
CA VAL A 69 -8.79 9.52 -2.12
C VAL A 69 -9.90 9.05 -1.18
N VAL A 70 -9.58 8.07 -0.34
CA VAL A 70 -10.40 7.71 0.81
C VAL A 70 -9.84 8.46 2.02
N ASN A 71 -10.64 9.38 2.57
CA ASN A 71 -10.23 10.16 3.73
C ASN A 71 -10.43 9.37 5.02
N GLU A 72 -9.75 9.79 6.08
CA GLU A 72 -9.97 9.23 7.41
C GLU A 72 -11.41 9.45 7.87
N GLY A 73 -11.96 8.44 8.55
CA GLY A 73 -13.34 8.42 9.02
C GLY A 73 -14.37 7.96 7.98
N GLU A 74 -14.00 7.80 6.71
CA GLU A 74 -14.88 7.16 5.73
C GLU A 74 -15.00 5.67 6.00
N HIS A 75 -16.21 5.12 5.88
CA HIS A 75 -16.42 3.69 6.08
C HIS A 75 -15.71 2.88 4.96
N PRO A 76 -14.67 2.07 5.28
CA PRO A 76 -13.78 1.51 4.25
C PRO A 76 -14.49 0.63 3.20
N ALA A 77 -15.40 -0.23 3.64
CA ALA A 77 -16.14 -1.11 2.73
C ALA A 77 -17.08 -0.35 1.77
N LEU A 78 -17.62 0.80 2.21
CA LEU A 78 -18.48 1.63 1.37
C LEU A 78 -17.65 2.48 0.41
N ALA A 79 -16.48 2.93 0.86
CA ALA A 79 -15.56 3.72 0.05
C ALA A 79 -15.14 2.99 -1.24
N PHE A 80 -14.96 1.67 -1.21
CA PHE A 80 -14.67 0.90 -2.42
C PHE A 80 -15.77 1.01 -3.47
N LYS A 81 -17.04 0.95 -3.03
CA LYS A 81 -18.20 1.04 -3.92
C LYS A 81 -18.44 2.46 -4.43
N SER A 82 -18.26 3.48 -3.57
CA SER A 82 -18.54 4.87 -3.93
C SER A 82 -17.39 5.54 -4.67
N LYS A 83 -16.14 5.15 -4.39
CA LYS A 83 -14.91 5.73 -4.97
C LYS A 83 -13.99 4.63 -5.51
N PRO A 84 -14.43 3.79 -6.45
CA PRO A 84 -13.62 2.67 -6.95
C PRO A 84 -12.31 3.11 -7.63
N LYS A 85 -12.24 4.38 -8.06
CA LYS A 85 -11.06 4.99 -8.68
C LYS A 85 -10.13 5.69 -7.69
N ALA A 86 -10.40 5.65 -6.38
CA ALA A 86 -9.50 6.23 -5.40
C ALA A 86 -8.11 5.58 -5.48
N SER A 87 -7.07 6.37 -5.24
CA SER A 87 -5.67 5.95 -5.43
C SER A 87 -5.32 4.62 -4.76
N ILE A 88 -5.81 4.40 -3.54
CA ILE A 88 -5.60 3.14 -2.80
C ILE A 88 -6.18 1.91 -3.51
N PHE A 89 -7.38 2.02 -4.07
CA PHE A 89 -8.04 0.91 -4.75
C PHE A 89 -7.46 0.65 -6.14
N VAL A 90 -7.08 1.72 -6.85
CA VAL A 90 -6.33 1.60 -8.10
C VAL A 90 -4.97 0.94 -7.85
N ALA A 91 -4.27 1.32 -6.78
CA ALA A 91 -2.98 0.74 -6.42
C ALA A 91 -3.09 -0.76 -6.15
N ALA A 92 -4.04 -1.18 -5.31
CA ALA A 92 -4.32 -2.59 -5.08
C ALA A 92 -4.77 -3.32 -6.37
N GLY A 93 -5.55 -2.67 -7.22
CA GLY A 93 -5.98 -3.23 -8.51
C GLY A 93 -4.82 -3.53 -9.48
N ILE A 94 -3.79 -2.68 -9.50
CA ILE A 94 -2.57 -2.91 -10.30
C ILE A 94 -1.88 -4.20 -9.84
N VAL A 95 -1.73 -4.41 -8.53
CA VAL A 95 -1.16 -5.64 -7.96
C VAL A 95 -2.03 -6.84 -8.31
N LYS A 96 -3.36 -6.74 -8.14
CA LYS A 96 -4.30 -7.82 -8.50
C LYS A 96 -4.18 -8.25 -9.96
N SER A 97 -3.87 -7.29 -10.86
CA SER A 97 -3.69 -7.56 -12.29
C SER A 97 -2.34 -8.20 -12.66
N GLY A 98 -1.48 -8.48 -11.68
CA GLY A 98 -0.15 -9.08 -11.89
C GLY A 98 0.90 -8.12 -12.45
N LYS A 99 0.64 -6.80 -12.41
CA LYS A 99 1.56 -5.77 -12.92
C LYS A 99 2.58 -5.28 -11.88
N ALA A 100 2.41 -5.68 -10.63
CA ALA A 100 3.28 -5.33 -9.51
C ALA A 100 3.22 -6.42 -8.43
N ASP A 101 4.26 -6.49 -7.59
CA ASP A 101 4.43 -7.50 -6.54
C ASP A 101 3.72 -7.12 -5.23
N GLY A 102 3.42 -5.84 -5.01
CA GLY A 102 2.80 -5.35 -3.77
C GLY A 102 2.46 -3.86 -3.83
N PHE A 103 1.73 -3.38 -2.84
CA PHE A 103 1.41 -1.96 -2.70
C PHE A 103 1.70 -1.43 -1.29
N ILE A 104 1.94 -0.12 -1.19
CA ILE A 104 2.16 0.62 0.05
C ILE A 104 1.25 1.85 0.04
N SER A 105 0.64 2.16 1.19
CA SER A 105 -0.08 3.42 1.40
C SER A 105 0.17 3.94 2.81
N MET A 106 0.21 5.27 2.91
CA MET A 106 0.21 6.01 4.17
C MET A 106 -1.14 6.70 4.40
N GLY A 107 -2.17 6.37 3.62
CA GLY A 107 -3.54 6.86 3.79
C GLY A 107 -4.31 6.06 4.84
N SER A 108 -5.65 6.07 4.72
CA SER A 108 -6.50 5.41 5.71
C SER A 108 -6.17 3.92 5.86
N THR A 109 -5.84 3.53 7.10
CA THR A 109 -5.52 2.13 7.45
C THR A 109 -6.68 1.21 7.09
N GLY A 110 -7.90 1.61 7.44
CA GLY A 110 -9.12 0.85 7.12
C GLY A 110 -9.31 0.70 5.61
N ALA A 111 -9.07 1.75 4.84
CA ALA A 111 -9.18 1.69 3.37
C ALA A 111 -8.12 0.76 2.75
N SER A 112 -6.90 0.75 3.29
CA SER A 112 -5.82 -0.13 2.84
C SER A 112 -6.14 -1.61 3.10
N ILE A 113 -6.64 -1.92 4.30
CA ILE A 113 -7.09 -3.27 4.65
C ILE A 113 -8.29 -3.68 3.79
N ALA A 114 -9.25 -2.78 3.58
CA ALA A 114 -10.41 -3.04 2.72
C ALA A 114 -9.97 -3.30 1.27
N ALA A 115 -9.04 -2.53 0.73
CA ALA A 115 -8.49 -2.73 -0.61
C ALA A 115 -7.84 -4.11 -0.75
N ALA A 116 -6.98 -4.50 0.20
CA ALA A 116 -6.33 -5.81 0.21
C ALA A 116 -7.36 -6.95 0.35
N THR A 117 -8.27 -6.85 1.33
CA THR A 117 -9.27 -7.90 1.60
C THR A 117 -10.21 -8.10 0.44
N VAL A 118 -10.73 -7.01 -0.15
CA VAL A 118 -11.72 -7.09 -1.23
C VAL A 118 -11.09 -7.59 -2.53
N LEU A 119 -9.87 -7.16 -2.85
CA LEU A 119 -9.24 -7.49 -4.14
C LEU A 119 -8.44 -8.78 -4.09
N PHE A 120 -7.73 -9.06 -2.99
CA PHE A 120 -6.83 -10.21 -2.88
C PHE A 120 -7.50 -11.40 -2.18
N GLY A 121 -8.37 -11.13 -1.21
CA GLY A 121 -8.85 -12.15 -0.28
C GLY A 121 -7.79 -12.49 0.77
N THR A 122 -7.99 -13.58 1.50
CA THR A 122 -7.02 -14.13 2.45
C THR A 122 -6.27 -15.32 1.85
N HIS A 123 -5.15 -15.69 2.48
CA HIS A 123 -4.48 -16.95 2.17
C HIS A 123 -5.32 -18.16 2.58
N ASP A 124 -5.11 -19.30 1.90
CA ASP A 124 -5.79 -20.54 2.21
C ASP A 124 -5.54 -20.95 3.67
N GLY A 125 -6.63 -21.21 4.40
CA GLY A 125 -6.59 -21.55 5.82
C GLY A 125 -6.50 -20.36 6.78
N VAL A 126 -6.47 -19.12 6.28
CA VAL A 126 -6.54 -17.91 7.11
C VAL A 126 -7.93 -17.30 6.99
N ASP A 127 -8.67 -17.23 8.11
CA ASP A 127 -10.05 -16.77 8.12
C ASP A 127 -10.19 -15.26 7.86
N ARG A 128 -9.26 -14.47 8.39
CA ARG A 128 -9.28 -13.00 8.30
C ARG A 128 -7.89 -12.42 8.14
N GLY A 129 -7.79 -11.32 7.41
CA GLY A 129 -6.61 -10.49 7.44
C GLY A 129 -6.35 -9.93 8.85
N ALA A 130 -5.08 -9.77 9.19
CA ALA A 130 -4.65 -9.11 10.41
C ALA A 130 -3.59 -8.07 10.07
N LEU A 131 -3.53 -7.03 10.90
CA LEU A 131 -2.54 -5.97 10.79
C LEU A 131 -1.60 -6.09 11.97
N GLY A 132 -0.31 -6.02 11.70
CA GLY A 132 0.70 -6.15 12.73
C GLY A 132 2.05 -5.71 12.24
N GLY A 133 3.03 -5.79 13.12
CA GLY A 133 4.39 -5.43 12.78
C GLY A 133 5.36 -5.65 13.92
N PRO A 134 6.66 -5.48 13.64
CA PRO A 134 7.69 -5.56 14.66
C PRO A 134 7.46 -4.49 15.73
N ILE A 135 7.49 -4.88 17.01
CA ILE A 135 7.54 -3.94 18.12
C ILE A 135 8.99 -3.74 18.56
N VAL A 136 9.44 -2.48 18.53
CA VAL A 136 10.81 -2.11 18.90
C VAL A 136 10.88 -1.78 20.39
N GLY A 137 11.93 -2.25 21.07
CA GLY A 137 12.25 -1.82 22.44
C GLY A 137 11.64 -2.63 23.57
N PHE A 138 10.74 -3.58 23.28
CA PHE A 138 10.21 -4.52 24.29
C PHE A 138 11.10 -5.76 24.44
N ALA A 139 11.36 -6.45 23.33
CA ALA A 139 12.24 -7.62 23.26
C ALA A 139 12.77 -7.79 21.82
N PRO A 140 13.92 -8.45 21.61
CA PRO A 140 14.41 -8.72 20.26
C PRO A 140 13.44 -9.61 19.48
N LYS A 141 13.31 -9.37 18.17
CA LYS A 141 12.52 -10.20 17.24
C LYS A 141 11.06 -10.43 17.67
N SER A 142 10.41 -9.41 18.23
CA SER A 142 9.01 -9.46 18.64
C SER A 142 8.10 -8.81 17.61
N ILE A 143 6.99 -9.47 17.30
CA ILE A 143 5.92 -8.97 16.42
C ILE A 143 4.64 -8.95 17.23
N ILE A 144 3.81 -7.91 17.00
CA ILE A 144 2.45 -7.86 17.52
C ILE A 144 1.48 -7.95 16.35
N ILE A 145 0.55 -8.88 16.46
CA ILE A 145 -0.55 -9.11 15.52
C ILE A 145 -1.72 -9.71 16.33
N ASP A 146 -2.96 -9.26 16.22
CA ASP A 146 -3.51 -8.16 15.42
C ASP A 146 -3.53 -6.80 16.18
N LEU A 147 -3.47 -5.68 15.45
CA LEU A 147 -3.45 -4.31 15.96
C LEU A 147 -4.72 -3.53 15.57
N GLY A 148 -5.88 -4.16 15.74
CA GLY A 148 -7.18 -3.49 15.62
C GLY A 148 -7.88 -3.66 14.28
N THR A 149 -7.46 -4.61 13.44
CA THR A 149 -8.23 -5.00 12.25
C THR A 149 -9.51 -5.74 12.63
N ASN A 150 -9.42 -6.59 13.65
CA ASN A 150 -10.47 -7.47 14.12
C ASN A 150 -10.87 -7.06 15.55
N VAL A 151 -12.01 -6.41 15.69
CA VAL A 151 -12.56 -6.01 17.00
C VAL A 151 -12.99 -7.23 17.81
N ASP A 152 -13.73 -8.14 17.18
CA ASP A 152 -14.14 -9.42 17.77
C ASP A 152 -13.29 -10.55 17.17
N THR A 153 -12.42 -11.12 18.00
CA THR A 153 -11.50 -12.20 17.58
C THR A 153 -11.90 -13.52 18.23
N LYS A 154 -12.10 -14.55 17.39
CA LYS A 154 -12.38 -15.93 17.83
C LYS A 154 -11.08 -16.67 18.16
N PRO A 155 -11.11 -17.71 19.01
CA PRO A 155 -9.90 -18.48 19.36
C PRO A 155 -9.16 -19.07 18.16
N ASN A 156 -9.86 -19.54 17.12
CA ASN A 156 -9.22 -20.08 15.92
C ASN A 156 -8.46 -18.99 15.13
N GLN A 157 -8.96 -17.76 15.09
CA GLN A 157 -8.29 -16.64 14.43
C GLN A 157 -6.96 -16.28 15.13
N LEU A 158 -6.87 -16.43 16.45
CA LEU A 158 -5.59 -16.27 17.16
C LEU A 158 -4.56 -17.31 16.74
N VAL A 159 -5.00 -18.53 16.41
CA VAL A 159 -4.13 -19.58 15.86
C VAL A 159 -3.69 -19.21 14.45
N ASP A 160 -4.59 -18.72 13.60
CA ASP A 160 -4.24 -18.22 12.27
C ASP A 160 -3.17 -17.13 12.36
N PHE A 161 -3.34 -16.16 13.26
CA PHE A 161 -2.40 -15.06 13.45
C PHE A 161 -1.04 -15.52 13.97
N ALA A 162 -0.99 -16.58 14.77
CA ALA A 162 0.26 -17.18 15.24
C ALA A 162 1.00 -17.97 14.15
N ALA A 163 0.31 -18.39 13.09
CA ALA A 163 0.90 -19.11 11.96
C ALA A 163 1.51 -18.17 10.90
N LEU A 164 1.14 -16.88 10.90
CA LEU A 164 1.71 -15.83 10.05
C LEU A 164 3.13 -15.45 10.48
#